data_AF-A0A943TXY5-F1
#
_entry.id   AF-A0A943TXY5-F1
#
_cell.length_a   1.000
_cell.length_b   1.000
_cell.length_c   1.000
_cell.angle_alpha   90.00
_cell.angle_beta   90.00
_cell.angle_gamma   90.00
#
_symmetry.space_group_name_H-M   'P 1'
#
loop_
_entity.id
_entity.type
_entity.pdbx_description
1 polymer ?
#
loop_
_entity_poly.entity_id
_entity_poly.type
_entity_poly.pdbx_seq_one_letter_code
_entity_poly.pdbx_strand_id
1 'polypeptide(L)'
;MKGSYKFGLTGARCLILCAAAALIGCAIYLFSVSQVEAALDRSWFPFAQLQALTAGMDGKTPESVCLVLAALPVFGFIAQLLRNRFKPEDLLLLLSAVLLYLVMKNPLTLEGVLSQPTVQPAVFWTALLAWAGLRILRASCAAEGAPLLSIGGWAVCAAALYFAYGAGANIGAAVYALRLSSLGAAMAGGVSISPAALFSKLVLAFVSACLGIGACVLTLSALRRYALDGELSDAVVGAVGRLSRFCATALAAMLLLSAALAVADVLLVRSGSGGLSSVSFPVSALIYCFAVLLGARFIAAHKRLRDENDMFI
;
A
#
# COMPACT_ATOMS: atom_id res chain seq x y z
N MET A 1 22.69 20.77 22.67
CA MET A 1 22.48 19.36 23.08
C MET A 1 22.37 18.49 21.84
N LYS A 2 23.42 17.72 21.49
CA LYS A 2 23.40 16.78 20.36
C LYS A 2 22.60 15.53 20.78
N GLY A 3 21.28 15.59 20.63
CA GLY A 3 20.44 14.41 20.72
C GLY A 3 20.81 13.45 19.59
N SER A 4 21.30 12.26 19.93
CA SER A 4 21.49 11.18 18.97
C SER A 4 20.11 10.71 18.48
N TYR A 5 19.55 11.43 17.51
CA TYR A 5 18.32 11.02 16.85
C TYR A 5 18.65 9.80 15.98
N LYS A 6 18.39 8.61 16.52
CA LYS A 6 18.44 7.37 15.75
C LYS A 6 17.27 7.39 14.76
N PHE A 7 17.48 8.03 13.61
CA PHE A 7 16.62 7.83 12.44
C PHE A 7 16.79 6.36 12.02
N GLY A 8 15.94 5.49 12.58
CA GLY A 8 16.12 4.03 12.58
C GLY A 8 15.93 3.36 11.22
N LEU A 9 15.32 4.06 10.24
CA LEU A 9 15.14 3.56 8.89
C LEU A 9 16.13 4.22 7.93
N THR A 10 17.14 3.43 7.54
CA THR A 10 18.00 3.73 6.40
C THR A 10 17.37 3.19 5.12
N GLY A 11 17.68 3.80 3.98
CA GLY A 11 17.19 3.31 2.67
C GLY A 11 17.50 1.83 2.42
N ALA A 12 18.65 1.34 2.91
CA ALA A 12 19.02 -0.07 2.84
C ALA A 12 18.07 -0.99 3.64
N ARG A 13 17.67 -0.61 4.86
CA ARG A 13 16.68 -1.37 5.65
C ARG A 13 15.31 -1.37 4.99
N CYS A 14 14.92 -0.23 4.40
CA CYS A 14 13.69 -0.12 3.63
C CYS A 14 13.70 -1.08 2.43
N LEU A 15 14.81 -1.19 1.70
CA LEU A 15 14.94 -2.12 0.57
C LEU A 15 14.83 -3.59 0.99
N ILE A 16 15.43 -3.98 2.13
CA ILE A 16 15.30 -5.35 2.66
C ILE A 16 13.83 -5.66 2.99
N LEU A 17 13.14 -4.73 3.66
CA LEU A 17 11.72 -4.88 3.97
C LEU A 17 10.86 -4.90 2.69
N CYS A 18 11.22 -4.12 1.67
CA CYS A 18 10.57 -4.16 0.36
C CYS A 18 10.74 -5.52 -0.33
N ALA A 19 11.94 -6.11 -0.29
CA ALA A 19 12.17 -7.44 -0.83
C ALA A 19 11.31 -8.49 -0.11
N ALA A 20 11.23 -8.43 1.22
CA ALA A 20 10.34 -9.30 1.99
C ALA A 20 8.86 -9.09 1.63
N ALA A 21 8.41 -7.84 1.50
CA ALA A 21 7.04 -7.52 1.11
C ALA A 21 6.69 -8.02 -0.31
N ALA A 22 7.63 -7.92 -1.25
CA ALA A 22 7.48 -8.46 -2.60
C ALA A 22 7.40 -10.00 -2.59
N LEU A 23 8.22 -10.67 -1.79
CA LEU A 23 8.15 -12.13 -1.62
C LEU A 23 6.82 -12.56 -1.03
N ILE A 24 6.32 -11.86 0.00
CA ILE A 24 5.01 -12.12 0.60
C ILE A 24 3.89 -11.93 -0.43
N GLY A 25 3.91 -10.82 -1.18
CA GLY A 25 2.94 -10.55 -2.24
C GLY A 25 2.93 -11.65 -3.31
N CYS A 26 4.12 -12.14 -3.71
CA CYS A 26 4.25 -13.23 -4.68
C CYS A 26 3.75 -14.56 -4.12
N ALA A 27 4.15 -14.90 -2.88
CA ALA A 27 3.80 -16.15 -2.22
C ALA A 27 2.28 -16.33 -2.08
N ILE A 28 1.54 -15.27 -1.71
CA ILE A 28 0.08 -15.33 -1.56
C ILE A 28 -0.61 -15.86 -2.83
N TYR A 29 -0.17 -15.44 -4.01
CA TYR A 29 -0.76 -15.88 -5.28
C TYR A 29 -0.19 -17.22 -5.80
N LEU A 30 1.04 -17.58 -5.41
CA LEU A 30 1.63 -18.87 -5.79
C LEU A 30 1.04 -20.04 -4.99
N PHE A 31 0.66 -19.80 -3.74
CA PHE A 31 0.09 -20.81 -2.84
C PHE A 31 -1.45 -20.81 -2.80
N SER A 32 -2.11 -19.81 -3.40
CA SER A 32 -3.57 -19.78 -3.50
C SER A 32 -4.11 -20.78 -4.52
N VAL A 33 -5.19 -21.49 -4.16
CA VAL A 33 -5.88 -22.46 -5.02
C VAL A 33 -6.71 -21.76 -6.10
N SER A 34 -7.18 -20.54 -5.88
CA SER A 34 -7.82 -19.69 -6.88
C SER A 34 -7.53 -18.19 -6.69
N GLN A 35 -7.62 -17.38 -7.78
CA GLN A 35 -7.48 -15.91 -7.71
C GLN A 35 -8.57 -15.24 -6.88
N VAL A 36 -9.77 -15.84 -6.84
CA VAL A 36 -10.90 -15.37 -6.04
C VAL A 36 -10.66 -15.70 -4.56
N GLU A 37 -10.18 -16.90 -4.24
CA GLU A 37 -9.75 -17.21 -2.86
C GLU A 37 -8.55 -16.38 -2.45
N ALA A 38 -7.56 -16.10 -3.31
CA ALA A 38 -6.44 -15.23 -2.96
C ALA A 38 -6.90 -13.80 -2.59
N ALA A 39 -7.89 -13.27 -3.32
CA ALA A 39 -8.47 -11.96 -3.06
C ALA A 39 -9.36 -11.97 -1.81
N LEU A 40 -10.13 -13.04 -1.60
CA LEU A 40 -10.99 -13.23 -0.43
C LEU A 40 -10.17 -13.49 0.81
N ASP A 41 -9.20 -14.40 0.79
CA ASP A 41 -8.23 -14.66 1.86
C ASP A 41 -7.49 -13.38 2.24
N ARG A 42 -7.09 -12.55 1.28
CA ARG A 42 -6.48 -11.25 1.59
C ARG A 42 -7.42 -10.31 2.35
N SER A 43 -8.71 -10.32 2.02
CA SER A 43 -9.71 -9.49 2.69
C SER A 43 -10.21 -10.10 4.01
N TRP A 44 -10.16 -11.43 4.13
CA TRP A 44 -10.67 -12.22 5.25
C TRP A 44 -9.57 -12.64 6.22
N PHE A 45 -8.30 -12.41 5.92
CA PHE A 45 -7.21 -12.65 6.86
C PHE A 45 -7.22 -11.61 7.98
N PRO A 46 -6.99 -12.01 9.25
CA PRO A 46 -6.84 -13.37 9.78
C PRO A 46 -8.19 -14.00 10.22
N PHE A 47 -9.32 -13.32 9.99
CA PHE A 47 -10.66 -13.73 10.44
C PHE A 47 -11.07 -15.15 10.00
N ALA A 48 -10.80 -15.54 8.75
CA ALA A 48 -11.08 -16.90 8.29
C ALA A 48 -10.28 -17.96 9.06
N GLN A 49 -9.02 -17.67 9.40
CA GLN A 49 -8.16 -18.58 10.16
C GLN A 49 -8.58 -18.65 11.63
N LEU A 50 -8.96 -17.51 12.20
CA LEU A 50 -9.50 -17.43 13.56
C LEU A 50 -10.80 -18.22 13.67
N GLN A 51 -11.71 -18.10 12.69
CA GLN A 51 -12.93 -18.90 12.65
C GLN A 51 -12.63 -20.39 12.49
N ALA A 52 -11.70 -20.77 11.60
CA ALA A 52 -11.30 -22.17 11.44
C ALA A 52 -10.72 -22.78 12.72
N LEU A 53 -9.99 -22.00 13.53
CA LEU A 53 -9.42 -22.44 14.80
C LEU A 53 -10.43 -22.46 15.96
N THR A 54 -11.51 -21.69 15.87
CA THR A 54 -12.45 -21.47 16.98
C THR A 54 -13.86 -21.97 16.70
N ALA A 55 -14.12 -22.51 15.52
CA ALA A 55 -15.40 -23.10 15.16
C ALA A 55 -15.71 -24.31 16.07
N GLY A 56 -16.91 -24.30 16.67
CA GLY A 56 -17.46 -25.44 17.38
C GLY A 56 -17.99 -26.51 16.41
N MET A 57 -18.59 -27.57 16.96
CA MET A 57 -19.15 -28.67 16.17
C MET A 57 -20.22 -28.23 15.16
N ASP A 58 -20.87 -27.09 15.40
CA ASP A 58 -21.92 -26.52 14.55
C ASP A 58 -21.34 -25.64 13.40
N GLY A 59 -20.02 -25.57 13.25
CA GLY A 59 -19.35 -24.73 12.25
C GLY A 59 -19.41 -23.23 12.54
N LYS A 60 -19.98 -22.83 13.68
CA LYS A 60 -20.05 -21.44 14.16
C LYS A 60 -19.03 -21.20 15.27
N THR A 61 -18.52 -19.99 15.35
CA THR A 61 -17.70 -19.53 16.47
C THR A 61 -18.60 -19.33 17.71
N PRO A 62 -18.19 -19.83 18.88
CA PRO A 62 -18.95 -19.63 20.10
C PRO A 62 -18.98 -18.14 20.49
N GLU A 63 -20.12 -17.68 21.01
CA GLU A 63 -20.35 -16.26 21.32
C GLU A 63 -19.33 -15.69 22.33
N SER A 64 -18.81 -16.53 23.23
CA SER A 64 -17.76 -16.16 24.18
C SER A 64 -16.46 -15.74 23.49
N VAL A 65 -16.04 -16.44 22.43
CA VAL A 65 -14.81 -16.12 21.67
C VAL A 65 -15.01 -14.84 20.87
N CYS A 66 -16.18 -14.66 20.27
CA CYS A 66 -16.54 -13.41 19.57
C CYS A 66 -16.48 -12.20 20.51
N LEU A 67 -16.98 -12.33 21.74
CA LEU A 67 -16.93 -11.27 22.75
C LEU A 67 -15.50 -10.98 23.22
N VAL A 68 -14.67 -12.00 23.44
CA VAL A 68 -13.26 -11.81 23.85
C VAL A 68 -12.48 -11.08 22.74
N LEU A 69 -12.68 -11.45 21.48
CA LEU A 69 -12.02 -10.77 20.36
C LEU A 69 -12.54 -9.34 20.17
N ALA A 70 -13.85 -9.13 20.30
CA ALA A 70 -14.47 -7.81 20.22
C ALA A 70 -14.08 -6.90 21.40
N ALA A 71 -13.63 -7.47 22.51
CA ALA A 71 -13.11 -6.70 23.63
C ALA A 71 -11.74 -6.06 23.33
N LEU A 72 -10.94 -6.57 22.39
CA LEU A 72 -9.61 -5.99 22.08
C LEU A 72 -9.67 -4.51 21.66
N PRO A 73 -10.51 -4.09 20.69
CA PRO A 73 -10.64 -2.67 20.36
C PRO A 73 -11.20 -1.84 21.52
N VAL A 74 -12.07 -2.42 22.35
CA VAL A 74 -12.64 -1.77 23.55
C VAL A 74 -11.56 -1.56 24.61
N PHE A 75 -10.69 -2.53 24.87
CA PHE A 75 -9.53 -2.36 25.73
C PHE A 75 -8.56 -1.32 25.17
N GLY A 76 -8.38 -1.28 23.84
CA GLY A 76 -7.62 -0.23 23.17
C GLY A 76 -8.20 1.17 23.42
N PHE A 77 -9.52 1.31 23.35
CA PHE A 77 -10.25 2.53 23.67
C PHE A 77 -10.09 2.92 25.16
N ILE A 78 -10.32 1.97 26.08
CA ILE A 78 -10.20 2.20 27.53
C ILE A 78 -8.76 2.59 27.90
N ALA A 79 -7.75 1.95 27.32
CA ALA A 79 -6.35 2.30 27.55
C ALA A 79 -6.02 3.73 27.09
N GLN A 80 -6.66 4.23 26.04
CA GLN A 80 -6.48 5.60 25.55
C GLN A 80 -7.21 6.62 26.43
N LEU A 81 -8.38 6.25 26.95
CA LEU A 81 -9.12 7.01 27.94
C LEU A 81 -8.33 7.14 29.25
N LEU A 82 -7.82 6.02 29.78
CA LEU A 82 -7.00 5.97 31.00
C LEU A 82 -5.70 6.76 30.88
N ARG A 83 -5.15 6.89 29.67
CA ARG A 83 -3.94 7.67 29.39
C ARG A 83 -4.23 9.16 29.15
N ASN A 84 -5.47 9.63 29.29
CA ASN A 84 -5.92 10.99 28.96
C ASN A 84 -5.51 11.42 27.53
N ARG A 85 -5.44 10.47 26.60
CA ARG A 85 -5.14 10.72 25.18
C ARG A 85 -6.38 10.61 24.30
N PHE A 86 -7.56 10.70 24.92
CA PHE A 86 -8.85 10.56 24.25
C PHE A 86 -9.01 11.60 23.15
N LYS A 87 -9.43 11.10 21.99
CA LYS A 87 -9.71 11.90 20.81
C LYS A 87 -11.04 11.44 20.20
N PRO A 88 -11.77 12.31 19.49
CA PRO A 88 -13.06 11.93 18.88
C PRO A 88 -12.91 10.80 17.86
N GLU A 89 -11.72 10.62 17.28
CA GLU A 89 -11.39 9.53 16.37
C GLU A 89 -11.48 8.16 17.05
N ASP A 90 -11.24 8.09 18.36
CA ASP A 90 -11.22 6.82 19.10
C ASP A 90 -12.62 6.18 19.21
N LEU A 91 -13.69 6.93 18.89
CA LEU A 91 -15.03 6.37 18.69
C LEU A 91 -15.06 5.34 17.55
N LEU A 92 -14.16 5.44 16.57
CA LEU A 92 -14.02 4.43 15.52
C LEU A 92 -13.48 3.09 16.05
N LEU A 93 -12.82 3.06 17.22
CA LEU A 93 -12.45 1.81 17.88
C LEU A 93 -13.66 1.09 18.49
N LEU A 94 -14.64 1.85 18.98
CA LEU A 94 -15.92 1.28 19.44
C LEU A 94 -16.70 0.72 18.24
N LEU A 95 -16.72 1.46 17.13
CA LEU A 95 -17.33 0.97 15.88
C LEU A 95 -16.61 -0.28 15.36
N SER A 96 -15.28 -0.34 15.43
CA SER A 96 -14.52 -1.52 15.01
C SER A 96 -14.74 -2.73 15.94
N ALA A 97 -14.99 -2.52 17.24
CA ALA A 97 -15.41 -3.60 18.16
C ALA A 97 -16.74 -4.24 17.72
N VAL A 98 -17.74 -3.40 17.42
CA VAL A 98 -19.06 -3.87 16.95
C VAL A 98 -18.93 -4.61 15.61
N LEU A 99 -18.16 -4.05 14.66
CA LEU A 99 -17.93 -4.69 13.37
C LEU A 99 -17.19 -6.03 13.54
N LEU A 100 -16.20 -6.13 14.43
CA LEU A 100 -15.46 -7.37 14.66
C LEU A 100 -16.37 -8.45 15.25
N TYR A 101 -17.24 -8.09 16.19
CA TYR A 101 -18.25 -9.02 16.71
C TYR A 101 -19.18 -9.54 15.60
N LEU A 102 -19.68 -8.64 14.74
CA LEU A 102 -20.56 -9.00 13.63
C LEU A 102 -19.86 -9.86 12.57
N VAL A 103 -18.60 -9.58 12.26
CA VAL A 103 -17.79 -10.39 11.33
C VAL A 103 -17.54 -11.78 11.92
N MET A 104 -17.23 -11.88 13.23
CA MET A 104 -16.95 -13.16 13.86
C MET A 104 -18.17 -14.03 14.06
N LYS A 105 -19.35 -13.43 14.32
CA LYS A 105 -20.62 -14.15 14.53
C LYS A 105 -21.14 -14.83 13.24
N ASN A 106 -20.81 -14.29 12.08
CA ASN A 106 -21.30 -14.79 10.80
C ASN A 106 -20.26 -15.71 10.14
N PRO A 107 -20.66 -16.88 9.59
CA PRO A 107 -19.73 -17.78 8.92
C PRO A 107 -19.21 -17.15 7.62
N LEU A 108 -17.88 -17.11 7.46
CA LEU A 108 -17.20 -16.58 6.27
C LEU A 108 -17.14 -17.66 5.17
N THR A 109 -18.29 -18.10 4.66
CA THR A 109 -18.39 -19.02 3.52
C THR A 109 -18.98 -18.33 2.29
N LEU A 110 -18.64 -18.83 1.10
CA LEU A 110 -19.12 -18.31 -0.18
C LEU A 110 -20.67 -18.35 -0.28
N GLU A 111 -21.29 -19.38 0.31
CA GLU A 111 -22.75 -19.49 0.47
C GLU A 111 -23.33 -18.53 1.52
N GLY A 112 -22.59 -18.27 2.61
CA GLY A 112 -22.98 -17.32 3.66
C GLY A 112 -23.01 -15.87 3.19
N VAL A 113 -22.08 -15.48 2.31
CA VAL A 113 -22.04 -14.14 1.70
C VAL A 113 -23.22 -13.90 0.75
N LEU A 114 -23.70 -14.94 0.07
CA LEU A 114 -24.80 -14.86 -0.89
C LEU A 114 -26.19 -14.97 -0.25
N SER A 115 -26.30 -15.59 0.93
CA SER A 115 -27.58 -15.90 1.59
C SER A 115 -28.01 -14.89 2.65
N GLN A 116 -27.08 -14.11 3.22
CA GLN A 116 -27.38 -13.09 4.25
C GLN A 116 -26.63 -11.79 3.97
N PRO A 117 -27.19 -10.61 4.34
CA PRO A 117 -26.46 -9.34 4.32
C PRO A 117 -25.37 -9.36 5.40
N THR A 118 -24.27 -10.05 5.10
CA THR A 118 -23.14 -10.25 6.01
C THR A 118 -22.23 -9.03 5.98
N VAL A 119 -21.80 -8.58 7.17
CA VAL A 119 -20.77 -7.55 7.27
C VAL A 119 -19.46 -8.16 6.78
N GLN A 120 -18.97 -7.68 5.64
CA GLN A 120 -17.71 -8.16 5.09
C GLN A 120 -16.54 -7.75 6.00
N PRO A 121 -15.54 -8.62 6.21
CA PRO A 121 -14.32 -8.29 6.96
C PRO A 121 -13.60 -7.04 6.46
N ALA A 122 -13.74 -6.71 5.17
CA ALA A 122 -13.23 -5.49 4.58
C ALA A 122 -13.76 -4.22 5.28
N VAL A 123 -15.00 -4.22 5.76
CA VAL A 123 -15.62 -3.08 6.47
C VAL A 123 -14.96 -2.84 7.83
N PHE A 124 -14.54 -3.92 8.51
CA PHE A 124 -13.74 -3.79 9.73
C PHE A 124 -12.39 -3.15 9.43
N TRP A 125 -11.69 -3.63 8.39
CA TRP A 125 -10.39 -3.10 8.00
C TRP A 125 -10.46 -1.64 7.57
N THR A 126 -11.49 -1.21 6.85
CA THR A 126 -11.66 0.20 6.48
C THR A 126 -11.89 1.08 7.69
N ALA A 127 -12.72 0.66 8.65
CA ALA A 127 -12.94 1.41 9.89
C ALA A 127 -11.65 1.53 10.72
N LEU A 128 -10.88 0.44 10.84
CA LEU A 128 -9.62 0.43 11.58
C LEU A 128 -8.53 1.27 10.90
N LEU A 129 -8.43 1.19 9.57
CA LEU A 129 -7.52 2.03 8.78
C LEU A 129 -7.92 3.51 8.82
N ALA A 130 -9.22 3.82 8.84
CA ALA A 130 -9.70 5.19 8.99
C ALA A 130 -9.34 5.76 10.38
N TRP A 131 -9.51 4.99 11.45
CA TRP A 131 -9.06 5.36 12.79
C TRP A 131 -7.54 5.63 12.82
N ALA A 132 -6.74 4.69 12.33
CA ALA A 132 -5.29 4.82 12.31
C ALA A 132 -4.84 6.02 11.45
N GLY A 133 -5.45 6.19 10.28
CA GLY A 133 -5.16 7.26 9.33
C GLY A 133 -5.47 8.64 9.90
N LEU A 134 -6.64 8.84 10.52
CA LEU A 134 -7.00 10.10 11.16
C LEU A 134 -6.06 10.43 12.33
N ARG A 135 -5.68 9.43 13.13
CA ARG A 135 -4.75 9.62 14.25
C ARG A 135 -3.36 10.04 13.76
N ILE A 136 -2.87 9.44 12.67
CA ILE A 136 -1.61 9.81 12.03
C ILE A 136 -1.72 11.20 11.40
N LEU A 137 -2.84 11.53 10.76
CA LEU A 137 -3.08 12.85 10.17
C LEU A 137 -3.02 13.94 11.25
N ARG A 138 -3.73 13.74 12.37
CA ARG A 138 -3.69 14.69 13.49
C ARG A 138 -2.29 14.76 14.11
N ALA A 139 -1.59 13.65 14.24
CA ALA A 139 -0.20 13.66 14.72
C ALA A 139 0.71 14.45 13.77
N SER A 140 0.49 14.34 12.46
CA SER A 140 1.21 15.11 11.44
C SER A 140 0.91 16.61 11.52
N CYS A 141 -0.36 16.99 11.71
CA CYS A 141 -0.76 18.40 11.83
C CYS A 141 -0.25 19.07 13.13
N ALA A 142 -0.05 18.30 14.19
CA ALA A 142 0.42 18.81 15.48
C ALA A 142 1.94 18.66 15.70
N ALA A 143 2.64 17.96 14.81
CA ALA A 143 4.07 17.71 14.95
C ALA A 143 4.89 18.80 14.24
N GLU A 144 5.86 19.37 14.96
CA GLU A 144 6.83 20.31 14.42
C GLU A 144 8.24 19.72 14.51
N GLY A 145 9.08 19.95 13.49
CA GLY A 145 10.49 19.55 13.49
C GLY A 145 10.72 18.03 13.46
N ALA A 146 11.49 17.52 14.43
CA ALA A 146 11.94 16.12 14.48
C ALA A 146 10.83 15.04 14.47
N PRO A 147 9.72 15.16 15.24
CA PRO A 147 8.62 14.19 15.17
C PRO A 147 7.98 14.13 13.77
N LEU A 148 7.81 15.26 13.09
CA LEU A 148 7.25 15.30 11.74
C LEU A 148 8.12 14.55 10.73
N LEU A 149 9.45 14.71 10.85
CA LEU A 149 10.41 13.97 10.01
C LEU A 149 10.34 12.47 10.25
N SER A 150 10.17 12.04 11.50
CA SER A 150 10.03 10.61 11.81
C SER A 150 8.75 10.02 11.22
N ILE A 151 7.61 10.72 11.35
CA ILE A 151 6.32 10.31 10.79
C ILE A 151 6.40 10.26 9.26
N GLY A 152 6.99 11.28 8.64
CA GLY A 152 7.22 11.33 7.19
C GLY A 152 8.10 10.18 6.70
N GLY A 153 9.19 9.86 7.42
CA GLY A 153 10.04 8.72 7.11
C GLY A 153 9.29 7.38 7.14
N TRP A 154 8.49 7.15 8.19
CA TRP A 154 7.67 5.95 8.29
C TRP A 154 6.59 5.88 7.20
N ALA A 155 5.96 7.00 6.86
CA ALA A 155 4.96 7.07 5.79
C ALA A 155 5.56 6.74 4.42
N VAL A 156 6.74 7.29 4.11
CA VAL A 156 7.46 6.97 2.87
C VAL A 156 7.87 5.49 2.83
N CYS A 157 8.28 4.92 3.96
CA CYS A 157 8.57 3.48 4.03
C CYS A 157 7.33 2.62 3.85
N ALA A 158 6.19 3.01 4.41
CA ALA A 158 4.92 2.32 4.16
C ALA A 158 4.53 2.37 2.68
N ALA A 159 4.73 3.52 2.00
CA ALA A 159 4.52 3.64 0.56
C ALA A 159 5.46 2.73 -0.25
N ALA A 160 6.75 2.65 0.13
CA ALA A 160 7.71 1.74 -0.49
C ALA A 160 7.29 0.26 -0.37
N LEU A 161 6.84 -0.14 0.82
CA LEU A 161 6.33 -1.49 1.08
C LEU A 161 5.08 -1.78 0.26
N TYR A 162 4.17 -0.81 0.13
CA TYR A 162 2.99 -0.94 -0.71
C TYR A 162 3.35 -1.18 -2.18
N PHE A 163 4.30 -0.41 -2.74
CA PHE A 163 4.75 -0.63 -4.12
C PHE A 163 5.45 -1.97 -4.31
N ALA A 164 6.30 -2.37 -3.35
CA ALA A 164 7.02 -3.64 -3.40
C ALA A 164 6.09 -4.85 -3.28
N TYR A 165 5.14 -4.81 -2.35
CA TYR A 165 4.08 -5.80 -2.23
C TYR A 165 3.26 -5.89 -3.52
N GLY A 166 2.86 -4.74 -4.08
CA GLY A 166 2.10 -4.66 -5.33
C GLY A 166 2.86 -5.30 -6.50
N ALA A 167 4.16 -5.08 -6.62
CA ALA A 167 5.00 -5.74 -7.62
C ALA A 167 4.97 -7.27 -7.44
N GLY A 168 5.19 -7.74 -6.23
CA GLY A 168 5.15 -9.17 -5.89
C GLY A 168 3.81 -9.81 -6.22
N ALA A 169 2.71 -9.17 -5.84
CA ALA A 169 1.35 -9.62 -6.11
C ALA A 169 1.06 -9.72 -7.61
N ASN A 170 1.48 -8.72 -8.40
CA ASN A 170 1.31 -8.74 -9.86
C ASN A 170 2.12 -9.84 -10.54
N ILE A 171 3.33 -10.11 -10.05
CA ILE A 171 4.16 -11.23 -10.53
C ILE A 171 3.49 -12.56 -10.19
N GLY A 172 3.08 -12.76 -8.94
CA GLY A 172 2.40 -13.97 -8.51
C GLY A 172 1.10 -14.22 -9.28
N ALA A 173 0.30 -13.17 -9.50
CA ALA A 173 -0.92 -13.24 -10.29
C ALA A 173 -0.66 -13.62 -11.76
N ALA A 174 0.40 -13.09 -12.37
CA ALA A 174 0.78 -13.42 -13.73
C ALA A 174 1.29 -14.87 -13.86
N VAL A 175 2.11 -15.34 -12.91
CA VAL A 175 2.57 -16.73 -12.86
C VAL A 175 1.39 -17.68 -12.68
N TYR A 176 0.45 -17.35 -11.80
CA TYR A 176 -0.79 -18.10 -11.63
C TYR A 176 -1.60 -18.16 -12.94
N ALA A 177 -1.79 -17.03 -13.62
CA ALA A 177 -2.53 -16.97 -14.88
C ALA A 177 -1.86 -17.81 -15.98
N LEU A 178 -0.51 -17.81 -16.05
CA LEU A 178 0.27 -18.65 -16.96
C LEU A 178 0.17 -20.14 -16.63
N ARG A 179 0.17 -20.50 -15.34
CA ARG A 179 -0.05 -21.89 -14.91
C ARG A 179 -1.44 -22.36 -15.32
N LEU A 180 -2.47 -21.54 -15.11
CA LEU A 180 -3.84 -21.89 -15.45
C LEU A 180 -4.04 -21.99 -16.97
N SER A 181 -3.42 -21.11 -17.77
CA SER A 181 -3.48 -21.21 -19.23
C SER A 181 -2.74 -22.44 -19.77
N SER A 182 -1.62 -22.83 -19.15
CA SER A 182 -0.91 -24.07 -19.51
C SER A 182 -1.72 -25.34 -19.21
N LEU A 183 -2.51 -25.32 -18.13
CA LEU A 183 -3.41 -26.42 -17.75
C LEU A 183 -4.69 -26.44 -18.60
N GLY A 184 -5.25 -25.26 -18.93
CA GLY A 184 -6.43 -25.12 -19.79
C GLY A 184 -6.15 -25.56 -21.24
N ALA A 185 -4.99 -25.21 -21.78
CA ALA A 185 -4.56 -25.66 -23.11
C ALA A 185 -4.38 -27.19 -23.20
N ALA A 186 -4.14 -27.87 -22.08
CA ALA A 186 -4.01 -29.33 -22.01
C ALA A 186 -5.36 -30.07 -21.89
N MET A 187 -6.45 -29.39 -21.50
CA MET A 187 -7.72 -30.04 -21.12
C MET A 187 -8.94 -29.70 -22.00
N ALA A 188 -8.96 -28.56 -22.69
CA ALA A 188 -9.97 -28.25 -23.71
C ALA A 188 -9.53 -27.01 -24.50
N GLY A 189 -9.74 -27.00 -25.82
CA GLY A 189 -9.43 -25.85 -26.67
C GLY A 189 -10.24 -24.60 -26.30
N GLY A 190 -9.80 -23.87 -25.27
CA GLY A 190 -10.53 -22.77 -24.65
C GLY A 190 -9.69 -21.49 -24.48
N VAL A 191 -10.33 -20.38 -24.87
CA VAL A 191 -10.02 -18.95 -24.66
C VAL A 191 -8.58 -18.64 -24.24
N SER A 192 -7.75 -18.32 -25.24
CA SER A 192 -6.40 -17.82 -25.05
C SER A 192 -6.43 -16.40 -24.46
N ILE A 193 -6.16 -16.27 -23.17
CA ILE A 193 -5.62 -15.01 -22.65
C ILE A 193 -4.27 -14.81 -23.34
N SER A 194 -4.16 -13.76 -24.17
CA SER A 194 -2.94 -13.56 -24.95
C SER A 194 -1.74 -13.35 -24.00
N PRO A 195 -0.66 -14.16 -24.12
CA PRO A 195 0.53 -14.02 -23.28
C PRO A 195 1.14 -12.61 -23.34
N ALA A 196 0.96 -11.94 -24.49
CA ALA A 196 1.35 -10.56 -24.73
C ALA A 196 0.61 -9.56 -23.80
N ALA A 197 -0.66 -9.79 -23.47
CA ALA A 197 -1.43 -8.97 -22.52
C ALA A 197 -0.94 -9.12 -21.08
N LEU A 198 -0.60 -10.33 -20.67
CA LEU A 198 -0.07 -10.57 -19.34
C LEU A 198 1.33 -9.96 -19.20
N PHE A 199 2.16 -10.09 -20.23
CA PHE A 199 3.51 -9.55 -20.23
C PHE A 199 3.52 -8.01 -20.21
N SER A 200 2.68 -7.35 -21.01
CA SER A 200 2.60 -5.88 -21.02
C SER A 200 2.14 -5.30 -19.67
N LYS A 201 1.14 -5.92 -19.03
CA LYS A 201 0.70 -5.55 -17.68
C LYS A 201 1.79 -5.76 -16.63
N LEU A 202 2.49 -6.89 -16.69
CA LEU A 202 3.55 -7.22 -15.75
C LEU A 202 4.73 -6.24 -15.88
N VAL A 203 5.13 -5.90 -17.11
CA VAL A 203 6.18 -4.90 -17.37
C VAL A 203 5.76 -3.54 -16.83
N LEU A 204 4.53 -3.08 -17.10
CA LEU A 204 4.04 -1.79 -16.61
C LEU A 204 3.99 -1.74 -15.08
N ALA A 205 3.47 -2.78 -14.43
CA ALA A 205 3.38 -2.88 -12.98
C ALA A 205 4.77 -2.93 -12.32
N PHE A 206 5.70 -3.69 -12.91
CA PHE A 206 7.06 -3.81 -12.41
C PHE A 206 7.82 -2.49 -12.54
N VAL A 207 7.80 -1.87 -13.72
CA VAL A 207 8.44 -0.56 -13.97
C VAL A 207 7.87 0.49 -13.02
N SER A 208 6.55 0.53 -12.87
CA SER A 208 5.88 1.45 -11.94
C SER A 208 6.33 1.25 -10.49
N ALA A 209 6.41 0.00 -10.04
CA ALA A 209 6.86 -0.30 -8.68
C ALA A 209 8.34 0.05 -8.45
N CYS A 210 9.23 -0.25 -9.41
CA CYS A 210 10.64 0.13 -9.33
C CYS A 210 10.80 1.66 -9.24
N LEU A 211 10.06 2.40 -10.06
CA LEU A 211 10.08 3.87 -10.03
C LEU A 211 9.50 4.42 -8.72
N GLY A 212 8.42 3.84 -8.21
CA GLY A 212 7.83 4.18 -6.91
C GLY A 212 8.79 3.93 -5.74
N ILE A 213 9.43 2.76 -5.70
CA ILE A 213 10.44 2.41 -4.69
C ILE A 213 11.65 3.35 -4.80
N GLY A 214 12.13 3.62 -6.02
CA GLY A 214 13.23 4.58 -6.26
C GLY A 214 12.91 5.97 -5.72
N ALA A 215 11.70 6.48 -5.97
CA ALA A 215 11.23 7.75 -5.43
C ALA A 215 11.15 7.72 -3.89
N CYS A 216 10.73 6.59 -3.28
CA CYS A 216 10.71 6.40 -1.83
C CYS A 216 12.13 6.39 -1.21
N VAL A 217 13.10 5.74 -1.85
CA VAL A 217 14.49 5.71 -1.37
C VAL A 217 15.12 7.10 -1.44
N LEU A 218 14.87 7.83 -2.54
CA LEU A 218 15.38 9.19 -2.71
C LEU A 218 14.74 10.16 -1.71
N THR A 219 13.43 10.06 -1.44
CA THR A 219 12.75 10.85 -0.41
C THR A 219 13.29 10.56 0.99
N LEU A 220 13.51 9.28 1.35
CA LEU A 220 14.16 8.93 2.62
C LEU A 220 15.58 9.50 2.73
N SER A 221 16.33 9.49 1.62
CA SER A 221 17.68 10.06 1.61
C SER A 221 17.66 11.58 1.80
N ALA A 222 16.67 12.28 1.25
CA ALA A 222 16.47 13.72 1.44
C ALA A 222 16.03 14.05 2.88
N LEU A 223 15.06 13.30 3.42
CA LEU A 223 14.61 13.43 4.81
C LEU A 223 15.75 13.20 5.81
N ARG A 224 16.59 12.18 5.56
CA ARG A 224 17.75 11.90 6.42
C ARG A 224 18.78 13.02 6.39
N ARG A 225 19.04 13.61 5.22
CA ARG A 225 19.96 14.77 5.11
C ARG A 225 19.42 15.96 5.89
N TYR A 226 18.14 16.25 5.74
CA TYR A 226 17.50 17.32 6.50
C TYR A 226 17.54 17.08 8.01
N ALA A 227 17.34 15.83 8.45
CA ALA A 227 17.47 15.45 9.87
C ALA A 227 18.90 15.59 10.42
N LEU A 228 19.94 15.46 9.57
CA LEU A 228 21.34 15.59 9.97
C LEU A 228 21.80 17.05 10.01
N ASP A 229 21.42 17.82 8.99
CA ASP A 229 21.85 19.20 8.84
C ASP A 229 21.05 20.16 9.74
N GLY A 230 19.83 19.77 10.14
CA GLY A 230 18.94 20.58 11.00
C GLY A 230 18.37 21.83 10.34
N GLU A 231 18.96 22.26 9.21
CA GLU A 231 18.57 23.41 8.41
C GLU A 231 18.45 23.05 6.92
N LEU A 232 17.87 23.96 6.15
CA LEU A 232 17.64 23.81 4.72
C LEU A 232 18.94 24.06 3.93
N SER A 233 19.96 23.23 4.17
CA SER A 233 21.30 23.31 3.58
C SER A 233 21.27 23.05 2.05
N ASP A 234 22.30 23.53 1.34
CA ASP A 234 22.51 23.23 -0.08
C ASP A 234 22.59 21.73 -0.37
N ALA A 235 23.06 20.94 0.59
CA ALA A 235 23.10 19.48 0.48
C ALA A 235 21.71 18.83 0.44
N VAL A 236 20.74 19.43 1.16
CA VAL A 236 19.33 19.02 1.16
C VAL A 236 18.69 19.44 -0.16
N VAL A 237 18.90 20.68 -0.62
CA VAL A 237 18.36 21.15 -1.90
C VAL A 237 18.95 20.41 -3.09
N GLY A 238 20.22 20.03 -3.06
CA GLY A 238 20.81 19.15 -4.07
C GLY A 238 20.21 17.74 -4.07
N ALA A 239 19.84 17.20 -2.90
CA ALA A 239 19.13 15.92 -2.82
C ALA A 239 17.69 16.01 -3.33
N VAL A 240 16.96 17.05 -2.93
CA VAL A 240 15.59 17.36 -3.38
C VAL A 240 15.57 17.66 -4.88
N GLY A 241 16.60 18.33 -5.41
CA GLY A 241 16.78 18.58 -6.83
C GLY A 241 16.93 17.30 -7.64
N ARG A 242 17.80 16.37 -7.19
CA ARG A 242 17.94 15.03 -7.79
C ARG A 242 16.63 14.24 -7.74
N LEU A 243 15.93 14.28 -6.60
CA LEU A 243 14.62 13.67 -6.43
C LEU A 243 13.60 14.23 -7.44
N SER A 244 13.53 15.55 -7.60
CA SER A 244 12.60 16.18 -8.54
C SER A 244 12.87 15.76 -9.99
N ARG A 245 14.15 15.69 -10.40
CA ARG A 245 14.52 15.23 -11.75
C ARG A 245 14.14 13.77 -11.94
N PHE A 246 14.42 12.92 -10.97
CA PHE A 246 14.05 11.51 -11.01
C PHE A 246 12.53 11.32 -11.11
N CYS A 247 11.74 12.00 -10.27
CA CYS A 247 10.28 11.93 -10.32
C CYS A 247 9.72 12.43 -11.66
N ALA A 248 10.29 13.51 -12.23
CA ALA A 248 9.88 14.01 -13.55
C ALA A 248 10.18 12.99 -14.66
N THR A 249 11.38 12.40 -14.68
CA THR A 249 11.73 11.35 -15.64
C THR A 249 10.89 10.10 -15.45
N ALA A 250 10.60 9.72 -14.20
CA ALA A 250 9.77 8.57 -13.87
C ALA A 250 8.31 8.76 -14.32
N LEU A 251 7.73 9.95 -14.08
CA LEU A 251 6.40 10.31 -14.55
C LEU A 251 6.31 10.28 -16.07
N ALA A 252 7.26 10.89 -16.77
CA ALA A 252 7.32 10.87 -18.22
C ALA A 252 7.43 9.43 -18.75
N ALA A 253 8.31 8.61 -18.16
CA ALA A 253 8.47 7.22 -18.55
C ALA A 253 7.18 6.39 -18.33
N MET A 254 6.51 6.53 -17.18
CA MET A 254 5.26 5.83 -16.90
C MET A 254 4.14 6.23 -17.86
N LEU A 255 4.01 7.53 -18.15
CA LEU A 255 3.01 8.06 -19.09
C LEU A 255 3.27 7.57 -20.51
N LEU A 256 4.51 7.68 -21.00
CA LEU A 256 4.88 7.23 -22.34
C LEU A 256 4.71 5.72 -22.49
N LEU A 257 5.11 4.93 -21.48
CA LEU A 257 4.93 3.47 -21.49
C LEU A 257 3.43 3.10 -21.49
N SER A 258 2.61 3.77 -20.68
CA SER A 258 1.16 3.52 -20.68
C SER A 258 0.50 3.90 -22.02
N ALA A 259 0.92 4.99 -22.65
CA ALA A 259 0.42 5.41 -23.95
C ALA A 259 0.85 4.43 -25.05
N ALA A 260 2.11 3.97 -25.03
CA ALA A 260 2.62 2.98 -25.97
C ALA A 260 1.84 1.65 -25.87
N LEU A 261 1.54 1.21 -24.64
CA LEU A 261 0.75 0.00 -24.41
C LEU A 261 -0.71 0.15 -24.84
N ALA A 262 -1.32 1.32 -24.64
CA ALA A 262 -2.67 1.59 -25.13
C ALA A 262 -2.73 1.61 -26.66
N VAL A 263 -1.73 2.19 -27.34
CA VAL A 263 -1.63 2.15 -28.80
C VAL A 263 -1.42 0.72 -29.30
N ALA A 264 -0.55 -0.05 -28.64
CA ALA A 264 -0.34 -1.46 -28.95
C ALA A 264 -1.62 -2.28 -28.80
N ASP A 265 -2.43 -2.01 -27.76
CA ASP A 265 -3.74 -2.66 -27.56
C ASP A 265 -4.67 -2.42 -28.76
N VAL A 266 -4.83 -1.16 -29.16
CA VAL A 266 -5.69 -0.78 -30.29
C VAL A 266 -5.22 -1.44 -31.59
N LEU A 267 -3.91 -1.52 -31.82
CA LEU A 267 -3.34 -2.17 -33.00
C LEU A 267 -3.56 -3.69 -32.99
N LEU A 268 -3.48 -4.32 -31.81
CA LEU A 268 -3.71 -5.76 -31.64
C LEU A 268 -5.18 -6.13 -31.82
N VAL A 269 -6.10 -5.35 -31.23
CA VAL A 269 -7.54 -5.48 -31.46
C VAL A 269 -7.87 -5.35 -32.95
N ARG A 270 -7.26 -4.38 -33.64
CA ARG A 270 -7.48 -4.16 -35.08
C ARG A 270 -6.94 -5.29 -35.96
N SER A 271 -5.93 -6.03 -35.50
CA SER A 271 -5.34 -7.15 -36.24
C SER A 271 -6.01 -8.50 -35.97
N GLY A 272 -7.11 -8.53 -35.21
CA GLY A 272 -7.89 -9.74 -34.94
C GLY A 272 -7.26 -10.67 -33.90
N SER A 273 -6.09 -10.32 -33.36
CA SER A 273 -5.54 -10.95 -32.16
C SER A 273 -6.22 -10.34 -30.94
N GLY A 274 -7.02 -11.12 -30.20
CA GLY A 274 -7.80 -10.65 -29.05
C GLY A 274 -7.08 -9.61 -28.17
N GLY A 275 -7.79 -8.52 -27.84
CA GLY A 275 -7.22 -7.35 -27.17
C GLY A 275 -6.58 -7.61 -25.82
N LEU A 276 -5.70 -6.70 -25.39
CA LEU A 276 -5.11 -6.63 -24.07
C LEU A 276 -6.20 -6.22 -23.07
N SER A 277 -7.05 -7.18 -22.65
CA SER A 277 -8.10 -6.94 -21.64
C SER A 277 -7.56 -6.08 -20.48
N SER A 278 -8.12 -4.88 -20.30
CA SER A 278 -7.85 -3.86 -19.25
C SER A 278 -6.38 -3.44 -19.04
N VAL A 279 -5.92 -2.40 -19.76
CA VAL A 279 -4.69 -1.67 -19.39
C VAL A 279 -4.88 -1.03 -18.01
N SER A 280 -4.28 -1.65 -16.99
CA SER A 280 -4.32 -1.14 -15.61
C SER A 280 -3.33 0.01 -15.49
N PHE A 281 -3.82 1.24 -15.57
CA PHE A 281 -3.00 2.42 -15.42
C PHE A 281 -2.48 2.54 -13.97
N PRO A 282 -1.17 2.71 -13.74
CA PRO A 282 -0.60 2.75 -12.39
C PRO A 282 -0.83 4.10 -11.69
N VAL A 283 -2.10 4.39 -11.36
CA VAL A 283 -2.56 5.66 -10.79
C VAL A 283 -1.82 5.99 -9.49
N SER A 284 -1.60 5.00 -8.61
CA SER A 284 -1.03 5.21 -7.28
C SER A 284 0.43 5.68 -7.31
N ALA A 285 1.27 5.06 -8.15
CA ALA A 285 2.66 5.48 -8.34
C ALA A 285 2.76 6.85 -9.00
N LEU A 286 1.84 7.15 -9.92
CA LEU A 286 1.77 8.45 -10.58
C LEU A 286 1.43 9.56 -9.57
N ILE A 287 0.36 9.40 -8.79
CA ILE A 287 -0.03 10.36 -7.74
C ILE A 287 1.12 10.57 -6.76
N TYR A 288 1.78 9.50 -6.32
CA TYR A 288 2.90 9.59 -5.39
C TYR A 288 4.08 10.37 -5.99
N CYS A 289 4.54 10.00 -7.18
CA CYS A 289 5.64 10.70 -7.85
C CYS A 289 5.31 12.17 -8.13
N PHE A 290 4.05 12.48 -8.46
CA PHE A 290 3.59 13.85 -8.67
C PHE A 290 3.57 14.66 -7.38
N ALA A 291 3.05 14.10 -6.28
CA ALA A 291 3.06 14.74 -4.97
C ALA A 291 4.50 15.02 -4.49
N VAL A 292 5.41 14.06 -4.68
CA VAL A 292 6.83 14.19 -4.34
C VAL A 292 7.52 15.25 -5.21
N LEU A 293 7.21 15.30 -6.51
CA LEU A 293 7.72 16.33 -7.42
C LEU A 293 7.30 17.74 -6.96
N LEU A 294 6.00 17.92 -6.68
CA LEU A 294 5.47 19.19 -6.19
C LEU A 294 6.11 19.59 -4.87
N GLY A 295 6.17 18.67 -3.90
CA GLY A 295 6.82 18.90 -2.61
C GLY A 295 8.28 19.32 -2.78
N ALA A 296 9.03 18.64 -3.67
CA ALA A 296 10.41 18.99 -3.97
C ALA A 296 10.56 20.40 -4.56
N ARG A 297 9.65 20.81 -5.45
CA ARG A 297 9.64 22.14 -6.06
C ARG A 297 9.27 23.24 -5.06
N PHE A 298 8.28 22.99 -4.19
CA PHE A 298 7.91 23.91 -3.12
C PHE A 298 9.07 24.12 -2.13
N ILE A 299 9.76 23.06 -1.72
CA ILE A 299 10.93 23.17 -0.83
C ILE A 299 12.03 24.02 -1.48
N ALA A 300 12.31 23.80 -2.76
CA ALA A 300 13.32 24.59 -3.48
C ALA A 300 12.93 26.07 -3.61
N ALA A 301 11.65 26.37 -3.90
CA ALA A 301 11.14 27.74 -3.96
C ALA A 301 11.18 28.44 -2.61
N HIS A 302 10.80 27.73 -1.53
CA HIS A 302 10.85 28.27 -0.17
C HIS A 302 12.28 28.54 0.28
N LYS A 303 13.26 27.72 -0.11
CA LYS A 303 14.66 28.03 0.16
C LYS A 303 15.07 29.33 -0.51
N ARG A 304 14.80 29.45 -1.81
CA ARG A 304 15.16 30.63 -2.59
C ARG A 304 14.61 31.92 -1.98
N LEU A 305 13.34 31.91 -1.55
CA LEU A 305 12.71 33.05 -0.87
C LEU A 305 13.39 33.37 0.47
N ARG A 306 13.79 32.35 1.23
CA ARG A 306 14.54 32.53 2.48
C ARG A 306 15.92 33.13 2.22
N ASP A 307 16.67 32.58 1.27
CA ASP A 307 18.02 33.08 0.91
C ASP A 307 17.96 34.52 0.37
N GLU A 308 16.93 34.85 -0.42
CA GLU A 308 16.69 36.23 -0.88
C GLU A 308 16.38 37.17 0.31
N ASN A 309 15.55 36.74 1.26
CA ASN A 309 15.23 37.54 2.44
C ASN A 309 16.43 37.72 3.39
N ASP A 310 17.23 36.67 3.59
CA ASP A 310 18.45 36.72 4.40
C ASP A 310 19.53 37.62 3.77
N MET A 311 19.48 37.85 2.44
CA MET A 311 20.35 38.83 1.76
C MET A 311 19.88 40.28 1.94
N PHE A 312 18.59 40.50 2.21
CA PHE A 312 18.02 41.84 2.41
C PHE A 312 18.19 42.37 3.86
N ILE A 313 18.34 41.47 4.84
CA ILE A 313 18.55 41.80 6.26
C ILE A 313 20.04 42.09 6.51
#